data_AF-A0A7S1XBW4-F1
#
_entry.id   AF-A0A7S1XBW4-F1
#
_cell.length_a   1.000
_cell.length_b   1.000
_cell.length_c   1.000
_cell.angle_alpha   90.00
_cell.angle_beta   90.00
_cell.angle_gamma   90.00
#
_symmetry.space_group_name_H-M   'P 1'
#
loop_
_entity.id
_entity.type
_entity.pdbx_description
1 polymer ?
#
loop_
_entity_poly.entity_id
_entity_poly.type
_entity_poly.pdbx_seq_one_letter_code
_entity_poly.pdbx_strand_id
1 'polypeptide(L)'
;MMKQRLVSPILAVGRDRYRVGRQALQAQDQQAGVVVLLDDGHQHYSLHRDVNIVMVDAMDPFGPTGALIPAGTLRETPTLSLARADVVVVHNVNHITNRRARSICRMLRRARGLGPEIPILTSSFRPSSILACSGSNFESRPAQELSTRNVVSIAGTGNPHSFHRTAQQLVGRPLLRELSFPDHHRFSAPELERVLKGILPDSIVLTTEKDYFRDPHVLWQATTAVQCHLWVLRGQLESPSLFPTLEALLHARGISSYLDDATRRKH
;
A
#
# COMPACT_ATOMS: atom_id res chain seq x y z
N MET A 1 -10.40 -2.16 4.09
CA MET A 1 -9.32 -2.96 3.48
C MET A 1 -8.60 -3.87 4.49
N MET A 2 -7.89 -3.37 5.51
CA MET A 2 -7.06 -4.21 6.40
C MET A 2 -7.83 -5.38 7.06
N LYS A 3 -9.04 -5.13 7.58
CA LYS A 3 -9.94 -6.17 8.15
C LYS A 3 -10.24 -7.33 7.18
N GLN A 4 -10.19 -7.08 5.87
CA GLN A 4 -10.49 -8.04 4.81
C GLN A 4 -9.27 -8.86 4.37
N ARG A 5 -8.06 -8.48 4.80
CA ARG A 5 -6.80 -9.12 4.38
C ARG A 5 -6.07 -9.83 5.51
N LEU A 6 -6.22 -9.37 6.74
CA LEU A 6 -5.58 -9.98 7.90
C LEU A 6 -6.53 -11.02 8.51
N VAL A 7 -5.96 -12.12 9.00
CA VAL A 7 -6.72 -13.13 9.75
C VAL A 7 -6.94 -12.60 11.16
N SER A 8 -8.19 -12.30 11.49
CA SER A 8 -8.64 -11.84 12.81
C SER A 8 -7.81 -10.69 13.43
N PRO A 9 -7.57 -9.57 12.72
CA PRO A 9 -6.83 -8.46 13.29
C PRO A 9 -7.64 -7.74 14.36
N ILE A 10 -6.96 -7.27 15.41
CA ILE A 10 -7.53 -6.26 16.31
C ILE A 10 -7.27 -4.90 15.67
N LEU A 11 -8.33 -4.24 15.21
CA LEU A 11 -8.22 -2.92 14.60
C LEU A 11 -8.62 -1.83 15.60
N ALA A 12 -7.67 -0.97 15.95
CA ALA A 12 -7.90 0.18 16.82
C ALA A 12 -7.79 1.49 16.00
N VAL A 13 -8.88 2.26 15.94
CA VAL A 13 -8.94 3.52 15.17
C VAL A 13 -9.17 4.69 16.10
N GLY A 14 -8.26 5.66 16.10
CA GLY A 14 -8.39 6.90 16.85
C GLY A 14 -7.19 7.81 16.70
N ARG A 15 -7.36 9.11 16.94
CA ARG A 15 -6.26 10.09 16.85
C ARG A 15 -5.16 9.83 17.89
N ASP A 16 -5.57 9.49 19.11
CA ASP A 16 -4.67 9.09 20.18
C ASP A 16 -4.35 7.59 20.06
N ARG A 17 -3.22 7.30 19.40
CA ARG A 17 -2.77 5.93 19.10
C ARG A 17 -2.39 5.16 20.36
N TYR A 18 -1.84 5.84 21.36
CA TYR A 18 -1.49 5.22 22.65
C TYR A 18 -2.75 4.72 23.35
N ARG A 19 -3.75 5.59 23.54
CA ARG A 19 -4.97 5.25 24.26
C ARG A 19 -5.75 4.13 23.60
N VAL A 20 -5.95 4.19 22.28
CA VAL A 20 -6.70 3.14 21.56
C VAL A 20 -5.93 1.81 21.53
N GLY A 21 -4.59 1.86 21.44
CA GLY A 21 -3.75 0.67 21.55
C GLY A 21 -3.86 0.00 22.93
N ARG A 22 -3.82 0.80 24.01
CA ARG A 22 -4.00 0.30 25.39
C ARG A 22 -5.37 -0.35 25.59
N GLN A 23 -6.44 0.27 25.10
CA GLN A 23 -7.79 -0.30 25.17
C GLN A 23 -7.90 -1.61 24.39
N ALA A 24 -7.29 -1.69 23.21
CA ALA A 24 -7.27 -2.91 22.41
C ALA A 24 -6.52 -4.05 23.11
N LEU A 25 -5.40 -3.76 23.77
CA LEU A 25 -4.62 -4.74 24.53
C LEU A 25 -5.36 -5.25 25.77
N GLN A 26 -6.08 -4.37 26.48
CA GLN A 26 -6.85 -4.77 27.67
C GLN A 26 -8.00 -5.72 27.35
N ALA A 27 -8.51 -5.69 26.11
CA ALA A 27 -9.58 -6.56 25.65
C ALA A 27 -9.09 -7.96 25.21
N GLN A 28 -7.80 -8.27 25.36
CA GLN A 28 -7.20 -9.55 24.94
C GLN A 28 -6.76 -10.39 26.13
N ASP A 29 -6.87 -11.70 25.98
CA ASP A 29 -6.27 -12.67 26.90
C ASP A 29 -4.74 -12.69 26.67
N GLN A 30 -3.95 -12.37 27.70
CA GLN A 30 -2.54 -11.97 27.59
C GLN A 30 -1.55 -13.12 27.33
N GLN A 31 -2.00 -14.25 26.80
CA GLN A 31 -1.15 -15.44 26.67
C GLN A 31 -0.25 -15.46 25.42
N ALA A 32 -0.39 -14.51 24.49
CA ALA A 32 0.43 -14.42 23.28
C ALA A 32 1.19 -13.08 23.17
N GLY A 33 2.33 -13.12 22.49
CA GLY A 33 3.10 -11.92 22.17
C GLY A 33 2.31 -11.03 21.22
N VAL A 34 2.27 -9.72 21.50
CA VAL A 34 1.50 -8.76 20.70
C VAL A 34 2.44 -7.91 19.85
N VAL A 35 2.19 -7.91 18.54
CA VAL A 35 2.82 -6.98 17.60
C VAL A 35 1.81 -5.89 17.24
N VAL A 36 2.19 -4.63 17.46
CA VAL A 36 1.38 -3.47 17.09
C VAL A 36 1.91 -2.88 15.79
N LEU A 37 1.08 -2.85 14.75
CA LEU A 37 1.38 -2.19 13.48
C LEU A 37 0.68 -0.83 13.41
N LEU A 38 1.47 0.23 13.22
CA LEU A 38 0.97 1.59 13.04
C LEU A 38 0.89 1.93 11.55
N ASP A 39 -0.30 1.83 10.97
CA ASP A 39 -0.56 2.35 9.63
C ASP A 39 -0.41 3.88 9.62
N ASP A 40 0.41 4.42 8.71
CA ASP A 40 0.81 5.83 8.65
C ASP A 40 1.40 6.41 9.97
N GLY A 41 2.17 5.60 10.71
CA GLY A 41 2.70 5.96 12.03
C GLY A 41 3.96 6.83 12.07
N HIS A 42 4.64 7.08 10.95
CA HIS A 42 6.01 7.64 10.94
C HIS A 42 6.11 9.08 11.48
N GLN A 43 5.06 9.90 11.29
CA GLN A 43 4.95 11.24 11.88
C GLN A 43 4.31 11.26 13.27
N HIS A 44 3.93 10.11 13.83
CA HIS A 44 3.29 10.05 15.14
C HIS A 44 4.34 10.01 16.26
N TYR A 45 5.06 11.13 16.43
CA TYR A 45 6.25 11.24 17.28
C TYR A 45 6.03 10.79 18.73
N SER A 46 4.87 11.09 19.30
CA SER A 46 4.53 10.88 20.72
C SER A 46 4.53 9.42 21.18
N LEU A 47 4.54 8.43 20.28
CA LEU A 47 4.27 7.04 20.67
C LEU A 47 5.45 6.10 20.97
N HIS A 48 6.73 6.32 20.73
CA HIS A 48 7.73 5.22 20.74
C HIS A 48 7.38 4.04 19.81
N ARG A 49 8.35 3.63 18.99
CA ARG A 49 8.21 2.48 18.09
C ARG A 49 9.49 1.69 18.17
N ASP A 50 9.35 0.38 18.36
CA ASP A 50 10.51 -0.51 18.43
C ASP A 50 11.19 -0.69 17.08
N VAL A 51 10.49 -0.45 15.97
CA VAL A 51 11.04 -0.40 14.61
C VAL A 51 10.29 0.65 13.79
N ASN A 52 11.00 1.56 13.13
CA ASN A 52 10.44 2.48 12.14
C ASN A 52 10.77 2.02 10.70
N ILE A 53 9.74 1.77 9.91
CA ILE A 53 9.87 1.44 8.48
C ILE A 53 9.45 2.64 7.66
N VAL A 54 10.34 3.16 6.81
CA VAL A 54 10.03 4.23 5.87
C VAL A 54 9.80 3.65 4.47
N MET A 55 8.62 3.88 3.92
CA MET A 55 8.27 3.50 2.54
C MET A 55 8.64 4.64 1.59
N VAL A 56 9.33 4.32 0.50
CA VAL A 56 9.70 5.27 -0.58
C VAL A 56 9.24 4.70 -1.92
N ASP A 57 8.46 5.47 -2.69
CA ASP A 57 8.05 5.06 -4.03
C ASP A 57 9.22 5.19 -5.01
N ALA A 58 9.60 4.11 -5.69
CA ALA A 58 10.67 4.12 -6.67
C ALA A 58 10.35 4.97 -7.93
N MET A 59 9.08 5.15 -8.24
CA MET A 59 8.64 5.96 -9.37
C MET A 59 8.73 7.45 -9.03
N ASP A 60 8.47 7.83 -7.78
CA ASP A 60 8.46 9.22 -7.33
C ASP A 60 8.98 9.37 -5.88
N PRO A 61 10.30 9.23 -5.67
CA PRO A 61 10.85 9.05 -4.31
C PRO A 61 10.71 10.26 -3.40
N PHE A 62 10.57 11.48 -3.96
CA PHE A 62 10.43 12.72 -3.21
C PHE A 62 9.22 13.57 -3.64
N GLY A 63 8.31 13.00 -4.41
CA GLY A 63 7.20 13.76 -4.98
C GLY A 63 7.61 14.62 -6.18
N PRO A 64 6.64 15.24 -6.87
CA PRO A 64 6.86 15.94 -8.14
C PRO A 64 7.85 17.11 -8.04
N THR A 65 7.89 17.78 -6.89
CA THR A 65 8.71 18.98 -6.66
C THR A 65 9.82 18.78 -5.63
N GLY A 66 9.81 17.70 -4.86
CA GLY A 66 10.69 17.56 -3.70
C GLY A 66 10.40 18.54 -2.55
N ALA A 67 9.30 19.30 -2.63
CA ALA A 67 8.95 20.32 -1.64
C ALA A 67 7.97 19.80 -0.59
N LEU A 68 7.99 20.45 0.58
CA LEU A 68 7.00 20.24 1.63
C LEU A 68 5.63 20.78 1.20
N ILE A 69 4.57 20.22 1.79
CA ILE A 69 3.22 20.78 1.70
C ILE A 69 3.24 22.25 2.20
N PRO A 70 2.59 23.21 1.51
CA PRO A 70 1.70 23.03 0.35
C PRO A 70 2.40 23.11 -1.03
N ALA A 71 3.69 23.44 -1.10
CA ALA A 71 4.42 23.58 -2.38
C ALA A 71 4.77 22.24 -3.05
N GLY A 72 4.62 21.14 -2.33
CA GLY A 72 4.78 19.77 -2.81
C GLY A 72 3.98 18.78 -1.97
N THR A 73 4.36 17.50 -2.01
CA THR A 73 3.63 16.41 -1.36
C THR A 73 4.32 15.89 -0.08
N LEU A 74 5.54 16.34 0.22
CA LEU A 74 6.27 15.86 1.38
C LEU A 74 5.69 16.43 2.68
N ARG A 75 5.44 15.55 3.66
CA ARG A 75 5.02 15.96 5.02
C ARG A 75 6.18 16.39 5.90
N GLU A 76 7.38 15.89 5.61
CA GLU A 76 8.63 16.18 6.30
C GLU A 76 9.79 16.01 5.33
N THR A 77 10.95 16.57 5.65
CA THR A 77 12.11 16.48 4.75
C THR A 77 12.67 15.05 4.73
N PRO A 78 13.25 14.59 3.61
CA PRO A 78 13.87 13.27 3.53
C PRO A 78 14.90 13.03 4.63
N THR A 79 15.72 14.04 4.95
CA THR A 79 16.72 13.95 6.01
C THR A 79 16.10 13.69 7.38
N LEU A 80 15.07 14.46 7.77
CA LEU A 80 14.40 14.26 9.07
C LEU A 80 13.71 12.90 9.14
N SER A 81 13.05 12.48 8.06
CA SER A 81 12.36 11.20 7.99
C SER A 81 13.32 10.02 8.09
N LEU A 82 14.38 10.03 7.28
CA LEU A 82 15.35 8.94 7.18
C LEU A 82 16.26 8.85 8.42
N ALA A 83 16.49 9.94 9.14
CA ALA A 83 17.24 9.92 10.40
C ALA A 83 16.57 9.05 11.47
N ARG A 84 15.25 8.88 11.41
CA ARG A 84 14.47 8.04 12.36
C ARG A 84 14.16 6.64 11.84
N ALA A 85 14.52 6.35 10.59
CA ALA A 85 14.24 5.07 9.96
C ALA A 85 15.20 3.99 10.47
N ASP A 86 14.65 2.81 10.76
CA ASP A 86 15.41 1.60 11.04
C ASP A 86 15.54 0.73 9.78
N VAL A 87 14.53 0.78 8.91
CA VAL A 87 14.52 0.15 7.59
C VAL A 87 13.89 1.12 6.59
N VAL A 88 14.43 1.17 5.38
CA VAL A 88 13.79 1.84 4.24
C VAL A 88 13.38 0.79 3.23
N VAL A 89 12.14 0.85 2.76
CA VAL A 89 11.63 -0.02 1.69
C VAL A 89 11.32 0.84 0.47
N VAL A 90 12.11 0.64 -0.58
CA VAL A 90 11.89 1.26 -1.89
C VAL A 90 10.92 0.38 -2.68
N HIS A 91 9.65 0.78 -2.76
CA HIS A 91 8.59 -0.01 -3.39
C HIS A 91 8.37 0.37 -4.85
N ASN A 92 7.61 -0.43 -5.61
CA ASN A 92 7.35 -0.24 -7.05
C ASN A 92 8.60 -0.37 -7.94
N VAL A 93 9.63 -1.11 -7.52
CA VAL A 93 10.88 -1.23 -8.31
C VAL A 93 10.68 -1.95 -9.64
N ASN A 94 9.64 -2.77 -9.78
CA ASN A 94 9.21 -3.41 -11.02
C ASN A 94 8.77 -2.42 -12.11
N HIS A 95 8.55 -1.14 -11.77
CA HIS A 95 8.20 -0.10 -12.73
C HIS A 95 9.38 0.73 -13.19
N ILE A 96 10.60 0.46 -12.71
CA ILE A 96 11.81 1.21 -13.06
C ILE A 96 12.95 0.27 -13.43
N THR A 97 14.02 0.82 -14.01
CA THR A 97 15.21 0.03 -14.32
C THR A 97 16.05 -0.25 -13.07
N ASN A 98 16.80 -1.36 -13.09
CA ASN A 98 17.77 -1.70 -12.03
C ASN A 98 18.81 -0.59 -11.80
N ARG A 99 19.16 0.18 -12.84
CA ARG A 99 20.05 1.35 -12.70
C ARG A 99 19.37 2.46 -11.88
N ARG A 100 18.10 2.76 -12.17
CA ARG A 100 17.33 3.76 -11.41
C ARG A 100 17.13 3.33 -9.96
N ALA A 101 16.81 2.06 -9.71
CA ALA A 101 16.66 1.53 -8.34
C ALA A 101 17.96 1.71 -7.52
N ARG A 102 19.11 1.30 -8.07
CA ARG A 102 20.42 1.53 -7.43
C ARG A 102 20.74 3.02 -7.22
N SER A 103 20.31 3.88 -8.14
CA SER A 103 20.48 5.33 -7.99
C SER A 103 19.66 5.88 -6.82
N ILE A 104 18.41 5.45 -6.68
CA ILE A 104 17.52 5.85 -5.58
C ILE A 104 18.10 5.37 -4.25
N CYS A 105 18.54 4.12 -4.14
CA CYS A 105 19.16 3.63 -2.89
C CYS A 105 20.40 4.47 -2.51
N ARG A 106 21.26 4.84 -3.47
CA ARG A 106 22.40 5.74 -3.20
C ARG A 106 21.96 7.14 -2.76
N MET A 107 20.93 7.68 -3.39
CA MET A 107 20.36 8.98 -3.03
C MET A 107 19.80 8.97 -1.60
N LEU A 108 19.07 7.91 -1.22
CA LEU A 108 18.52 7.76 0.13
C LEU A 108 19.62 7.64 1.20
N ARG A 109 20.70 6.88 0.92
CA ARG A 109 21.87 6.83 1.81
C ARG A 109 22.48 8.21 2.04
N ARG A 110 22.60 9.02 0.99
CA ARG A 110 23.11 10.40 1.09
C ARG A 110 22.17 11.32 1.85
N ALA A 111 20.86 11.24 1.56
CA ALA A 111 19.85 12.10 2.17
C ALA A 111 19.72 11.89 3.68
N ARG A 112 19.98 10.67 4.17
CA ARG A 112 19.99 10.35 5.60
C ARG A 112 21.12 11.04 6.37
N GLY A 113 22.24 11.35 5.71
CA GLY A 113 23.40 11.98 6.35
C GLY A 113 24.24 10.99 7.16
N LEU A 114 24.92 11.52 8.19
CA LEU A 114 25.85 10.75 9.02
C LEU A 114 25.10 9.89 10.05
N GLY A 115 25.40 8.60 10.08
CA GLY A 115 24.85 7.65 11.06
C GLY A 115 25.12 6.20 10.68
N PRO A 116 24.84 5.22 11.58
CA PRO A 116 25.01 3.80 11.29
C PRO A 116 24.24 3.40 10.03
N GLU A 117 24.81 2.57 9.15
CA GLU A 117 24.07 2.10 7.97
C GLU A 117 22.78 1.38 8.38
N ILE A 118 21.70 1.66 7.66
CA ILE A 118 20.41 0.97 7.81
C ILE A 118 20.10 0.18 6.55
N PRO A 119 19.37 -0.95 6.67
CA PRO A 119 18.88 -1.69 5.51
C PRO A 119 18.01 -0.82 4.60
N ILE A 120 18.36 -0.78 3.31
CA ILE A 120 17.51 -0.25 2.24
C ILE A 120 17.12 -1.43 1.37
N LEU A 121 15.88 -1.87 1.55
CA LEU A 121 15.28 -3.00 0.85
C LEU A 121 14.47 -2.51 -0.34
N THR A 122 14.19 -3.41 -1.26
CA THR A 122 13.29 -3.14 -2.39
C THR A 122 12.05 -4.01 -2.29
N SER A 123 10.96 -3.52 -2.87
CA SER A 123 9.74 -4.31 -2.99
C SER A 123 9.02 -4.03 -4.30
N SER A 124 8.28 -5.03 -4.77
CA SER A 124 7.46 -4.95 -5.98
C SER A 124 6.03 -5.34 -5.66
N PHE A 125 5.06 -4.71 -6.30
CA PHE A 125 3.68 -5.18 -6.25
C PHE A 125 3.50 -6.28 -7.29
N ARG A 126 3.09 -7.48 -6.84
CA ARG A 126 2.75 -8.61 -7.70
C ARG A 126 1.23 -8.78 -7.75
N PRO A 127 0.59 -8.48 -8.88
CA PRO A 127 -0.82 -8.81 -9.08
C PRO A 127 -1.04 -10.31 -8.98
N SER A 128 -2.07 -10.71 -8.25
CA SER A 128 -2.40 -12.13 -8.01
C SER A 128 -3.73 -12.53 -8.61
N SER A 129 -4.76 -11.71 -8.39
CA SER A 129 -6.13 -12.01 -8.80
C SER A 129 -6.94 -10.73 -8.94
N ILE A 130 -8.14 -10.88 -9.47
CA ILE A 130 -9.14 -9.82 -9.59
C ILE A 130 -10.37 -10.26 -8.81
N LEU A 131 -11.01 -9.32 -8.13
CA LEU A 131 -12.36 -9.50 -7.62
C LEU A 131 -13.33 -8.92 -8.66
N ALA A 132 -14.04 -9.79 -9.38
CA ALA A 132 -15.13 -9.38 -10.24
C ALA A 132 -16.36 -9.13 -9.35
N CYS A 133 -16.72 -7.86 -9.16
CA CYS A 133 -17.82 -7.49 -8.27
C CYS A 133 -19.17 -7.79 -8.91
N SER A 134 -20.14 -8.16 -8.08
CA SER A 134 -21.56 -8.31 -8.40
C SER A 134 -22.40 -7.88 -7.20
N GLY A 135 -22.71 -6.58 -7.14
CA GLY A 135 -23.35 -5.96 -5.98
C GLY A 135 -22.45 -6.06 -4.75
N SER A 136 -22.95 -6.69 -3.68
CA SER A 136 -22.17 -6.98 -2.47
C SER A 136 -21.28 -8.22 -2.58
N ASN A 137 -21.43 -9.02 -3.64
CA ASN A 137 -20.68 -10.25 -3.85
C ASN A 137 -19.49 -10.00 -4.76
N PHE A 138 -18.52 -10.90 -4.73
CA PHE A 138 -17.43 -10.92 -5.70
C PHE A 138 -16.97 -12.33 -5.99
N GLU A 139 -16.50 -12.53 -7.21
CA GLU A 139 -15.83 -13.75 -7.65
C GLU A 139 -14.34 -13.47 -7.82
N SER A 140 -13.48 -14.32 -7.27
CA SER A 140 -12.03 -14.22 -7.49
C SER A 140 -11.67 -14.85 -8.82
N ARG A 141 -11.03 -14.08 -9.70
CA ARG A 141 -10.60 -14.49 -11.03
C ARG A 141 -9.09 -14.28 -11.24
N PRO A 142 -8.42 -15.02 -12.14
CA PRO A 142 -7.02 -14.76 -12.49
C PRO A 142 -6.82 -13.35 -13.06
N ALA A 143 -5.72 -12.69 -12.69
CA ALA A 143 -5.42 -11.35 -13.18
C ALA A 143 -5.24 -11.28 -14.71
N GLN A 144 -4.88 -12.41 -15.32
CA GLN A 144 -4.64 -12.58 -16.75
C GLN A 144 -5.91 -12.38 -17.60
N GLU A 145 -7.12 -12.50 -17.01
CA GLU A 145 -8.38 -12.22 -17.70
C GLU A 145 -8.48 -10.78 -18.21
N LEU A 146 -7.70 -9.84 -17.68
CA LEU A 146 -7.66 -8.46 -18.18
C LEU A 146 -7.12 -8.34 -19.61
N SER A 147 -6.30 -9.29 -20.07
CA SER A 147 -5.66 -9.25 -21.39
C SER A 147 -6.66 -9.25 -22.56
N THR A 148 -7.84 -9.83 -22.36
CA THR A 148 -8.90 -9.91 -23.37
C THR A 148 -9.97 -8.84 -23.23
N ARG A 149 -9.86 -7.97 -22.21
CA ARG A 149 -10.88 -6.99 -21.85
C ARG A 149 -10.51 -5.59 -22.29
N ASN A 150 -11.53 -4.76 -22.51
CA ASN A 150 -11.37 -3.31 -22.61
C ASN A 150 -11.37 -2.75 -21.19
N VAL A 151 -10.32 -2.02 -20.81
CA VAL A 151 -10.11 -1.64 -19.42
C VAL A 151 -9.98 -0.14 -19.28
N VAL A 152 -10.80 0.43 -18.38
CA VAL A 152 -10.62 1.76 -17.80
C VAL A 152 -10.03 1.57 -16.42
N SER A 153 -8.93 2.26 -16.12
CA SER A 153 -8.29 2.18 -14.81
C SER A 153 -8.58 3.43 -14.00
N ILE A 154 -9.05 3.26 -12.77
CA ILE A 154 -9.35 4.34 -11.84
C ILE A 154 -8.59 4.16 -10.53
N ALA A 155 -7.93 5.21 -10.03
CA ALA A 155 -7.19 5.16 -8.77
C ALA A 155 -7.13 6.49 -8.05
N GLY A 156 -7.37 6.46 -6.73
CA GLY A 156 -7.26 7.57 -5.79
C GLY A 156 -6.20 7.30 -4.72
N THR A 157 -5.02 6.83 -5.15
CA THR A 157 -3.90 6.43 -4.29
C THR A 157 -2.78 7.47 -4.29
N GLY A 158 -1.77 7.29 -3.42
CA GLY A 158 -0.61 8.19 -3.34
C GLY A 158 0.23 8.27 -4.63
N ASN A 159 0.17 7.25 -5.48
CA ASN A 159 0.74 7.26 -6.83
C ASN A 159 -0.18 6.47 -7.79
N PRO A 160 -1.20 7.10 -8.38
CA PRO A 160 -2.12 6.45 -9.31
C PRO A 160 -1.42 5.87 -10.55
N HIS A 161 -0.31 6.50 -10.99
CA HIS A 161 0.43 6.07 -12.17
C HIS A 161 1.06 4.67 -12.01
N SER A 162 1.49 4.27 -10.81
CA SER A 162 1.99 2.91 -10.59
C SER A 162 0.89 1.87 -10.80
N PHE A 163 -0.34 2.20 -10.40
CA PHE A 163 -1.49 1.34 -10.60
C PHE A 163 -1.89 1.24 -12.08
N HIS A 164 -1.98 2.37 -12.78
CA HIS A 164 -2.29 2.40 -14.21
C HIS A 164 -1.25 1.62 -15.02
N ARG A 165 0.05 1.78 -14.71
CA ARG A 165 1.13 1.00 -15.32
C ARG A 165 0.99 -0.49 -15.08
N THR A 166 0.64 -0.89 -13.86
CA THR A 166 0.37 -2.30 -13.52
C THR A 166 -0.81 -2.84 -14.34
N ALA A 167 -1.91 -2.09 -14.40
CA ALA A 167 -3.09 -2.46 -15.17
C ALA A 167 -2.76 -2.63 -16.66
N GLN A 168 -2.03 -1.67 -17.25
CA GLN A 168 -1.60 -1.72 -18.64
C GLN A 168 -0.69 -2.94 -18.93
N GLN A 169 0.22 -3.27 -18.00
CA GLN A 169 1.09 -4.45 -18.12
C GLN A 169 0.29 -5.76 -18.13
N LEU A 170 -0.76 -5.87 -17.32
CA LEU A 170 -1.65 -7.04 -17.29
C LEU A 170 -2.52 -7.13 -18.55
N VAL A 171 -2.94 -5.98 -19.08
CA VAL A 171 -3.76 -5.88 -20.29
C VAL A 171 -2.93 -6.14 -21.56
N GLY A 172 -1.64 -5.79 -21.56
CA GLY A 172 -0.73 -5.99 -22.70
C GLY A 172 -0.94 -5.02 -23.87
N ARG A 173 -1.84 -4.04 -23.73
CA ARG A 173 -2.18 -3.00 -24.72
C ARG A 173 -2.60 -1.70 -24.00
N PRO A 174 -2.73 -0.56 -24.70
CA PRO A 174 -3.21 0.68 -24.09
C PRO A 174 -4.58 0.50 -23.42
N LEU A 175 -4.74 1.12 -22.25
CA LEU A 175 -6.02 1.20 -21.54
C LEU A 175 -6.97 2.13 -22.31
N LEU A 176 -8.28 1.91 -22.20
CA LEU A 176 -9.28 2.81 -22.79
C LEU A 176 -9.20 4.21 -22.19
N ARG A 177 -8.97 4.28 -20.88
CA ARG A 177 -8.82 5.53 -20.13
C ARG A 177 -8.11 5.28 -18.81
N GLU A 178 -7.32 6.26 -18.39
CA GLU A 178 -6.71 6.33 -17.06
C GLU A 178 -7.33 7.53 -16.33
N LEU A 179 -7.90 7.27 -15.16
CA LEU A 179 -8.53 8.30 -14.32
C LEU A 179 -7.85 8.32 -12.96
N SER A 180 -6.99 9.32 -12.78
CA SER A 180 -6.27 9.56 -11.53
C SER A 180 -7.02 10.58 -10.66
N PHE A 181 -7.18 10.25 -9.39
CA PHE A 181 -7.83 11.09 -8.38
C PHE A 181 -6.84 11.38 -7.25
N PRO A 182 -7.06 12.45 -6.46
CA PRO A 182 -6.24 12.75 -5.28
C PRO A 182 -6.16 11.55 -4.32
N ASP A 183 -5.04 11.44 -3.60
CA ASP A 183 -4.95 10.40 -2.57
C ASP A 183 -6.04 10.60 -1.52
N HIS A 184 -6.67 9.50 -1.14
CA HIS A 184 -7.83 9.51 -0.26
C HIS A 184 -9.09 10.16 -0.84
N HIS A 185 -9.22 10.28 -2.16
CA HIS A 185 -10.45 10.75 -2.79
C HIS A 185 -11.67 9.93 -2.36
N ARG A 186 -12.79 10.60 -2.11
CA ARG A 186 -14.09 9.98 -1.86
C ARG A 186 -14.92 10.16 -3.12
N PHE A 187 -15.06 9.08 -3.88
CA PHE A 187 -15.87 9.08 -5.08
C PHE A 187 -17.33 9.42 -4.78
N SER A 188 -18.00 10.03 -5.75
CA SER A 188 -19.46 10.11 -5.80
C SER A 188 -19.97 9.47 -7.08
N ALA A 189 -21.19 8.91 -7.04
CA ALA A 189 -21.76 8.26 -8.22
C ALA A 189 -21.90 9.23 -9.42
N PRO A 190 -22.40 10.48 -9.25
CA PRO A 190 -22.49 11.43 -10.37
C PRO A 190 -21.11 11.83 -10.94
N GLU A 191 -20.06 11.83 -10.12
CA GLU A 191 -18.71 12.08 -10.59
C GLU A 191 -18.20 10.94 -11.45
N LEU A 192 -18.32 9.71 -10.96
CA LEU A 192 -17.89 8.51 -11.68
C LEU A 192 -18.67 8.33 -12.98
N GLU A 193 -19.99 8.48 -12.97
CA GLU A 193 -20.83 8.42 -14.17
C GLU A 193 -20.38 9.44 -15.23
N ARG A 194 -20.03 10.66 -14.82
CA ARG A 194 -19.56 11.70 -15.73
C ARG A 194 -18.22 11.34 -16.37
N VAL A 195 -17.25 10.87 -15.59
CA VAL A 195 -15.91 10.54 -16.10
C VAL A 195 -15.88 9.21 -16.86
N LEU A 196 -16.85 8.33 -16.62
CA LEU A 196 -17.05 7.07 -17.34
C LEU A 196 -18.01 7.21 -18.53
N LYS A 197 -18.59 8.41 -18.75
CA LYS A 197 -19.46 8.65 -19.89
C LYS A 197 -18.72 8.38 -21.20
N GLY A 198 -19.38 7.65 -22.10
CA GLY A 198 -18.88 7.29 -23.43
C GLY A 198 -17.87 6.14 -23.44
N ILE A 199 -17.65 5.45 -22.31
CA ILE A 199 -16.93 4.19 -22.30
C ILE A 199 -17.79 3.11 -22.97
N LEU A 200 -17.13 2.20 -23.71
CA LEU A 200 -17.81 1.10 -24.40
C LEU A 200 -18.55 0.22 -23.37
N PRO A 201 -19.80 -0.19 -23.63
CA PRO A 201 -20.49 -1.18 -22.80
C PRO A 201 -19.66 -2.46 -22.61
N ASP A 202 -19.90 -3.15 -21.50
CA ASP A 202 -19.19 -4.37 -21.08
C ASP A 202 -17.67 -4.19 -20.84
N SER A 203 -17.18 -2.94 -20.84
CA SER A 203 -15.81 -2.63 -20.42
C SER A 203 -15.62 -2.85 -18.92
N ILE A 204 -14.38 -3.08 -18.53
CA ILE A 204 -13.97 -3.25 -17.14
C ILE A 204 -13.52 -1.90 -16.59
N VAL A 205 -14.15 -1.48 -15.49
CA VAL A 205 -13.62 -0.42 -14.63
C VAL A 205 -12.80 -1.09 -13.54
N LEU A 206 -11.48 -0.99 -13.68
CA LEU A 206 -10.50 -1.60 -12.79
C LEU A 206 -10.05 -0.59 -11.73
N THR A 207 -10.15 -0.97 -10.45
CA THR A 207 -9.71 -0.12 -9.33
C THR A 207 -8.87 -0.88 -8.29
N THR A 208 -8.33 -0.15 -7.31
CA THR A 208 -7.53 -0.69 -6.21
C THR A 208 -8.41 -1.20 -5.06
N GLU A 209 -7.90 -2.11 -4.23
CA GLU A 209 -8.60 -2.48 -2.98
C GLU A 209 -8.76 -1.29 -2.02
N LYS A 210 -7.79 -0.36 -2.00
CA LYS A 210 -7.85 0.85 -1.15
C LYS A 210 -9.05 1.72 -1.51
N ASP A 211 -9.29 1.89 -2.81
CA ASP A 211 -10.39 2.68 -3.35
C ASP A 211 -11.72 1.94 -3.22
N TYR A 212 -11.76 0.66 -3.58
CA TYR A 212 -12.96 -0.17 -3.45
C TYR A 212 -13.52 -0.21 -2.04
N PHE A 213 -12.70 -0.55 -1.04
CA PHE A 213 -13.17 -0.69 0.35
C PHE A 213 -13.47 0.63 1.06
N ARG A 214 -13.31 1.77 0.38
CA ARG A 214 -13.73 3.07 0.89
C ARG A 214 -15.23 3.26 0.75
N ASP A 215 -15.76 2.96 -0.44
CA ASP A 215 -17.20 2.99 -0.74
C ASP A 215 -17.53 2.03 -1.89
N PRO A 216 -17.74 0.73 -1.60
CA PRO A 216 -18.07 -0.26 -2.62
C PRO A 216 -19.37 0.05 -3.36
N HIS A 217 -20.35 0.64 -2.67
CA HIS A 217 -21.68 0.90 -3.22
C HIS A 217 -21.62 1.97 -4.30
N VAL A 218 -20.92 3.08 -4.05
CA VAL A 218 -20.77 4.17 -5.03
C VAL A 218 -20.08 3.69 -6.31
N LEU A 219 -19.00 2.92 -6.18
CA LEU A 219 -18.30 2.36 -7.33
C LEU A 219 -19.18 1.39 -8.11
N TRP A 220 -19.86 0.48 -7.41
CA TRP A 220 -20.78 -0.46 -8.04
C TRP A 220 -21.88 0.25 -8.82
N GLN A 221 -22.62 1.14 -8.14
CA GLN A 221 -23.72 1.91 -8.72
C GLN A 221 -23.30 2.67 -9.99
N ALA A 222 -22.18 3.41 -9.92
CA ALA A 222 -21.72 4.21 -11.05
C ALA A 222 -21.29 3.36 -12.25
N THR A 223 -20.60 2.24 -12.01
CA THR A 223 -20.19 1.34 -13.10
C THR A 223 -21.38 0.66 -13.78
N THR A 224 -22.37 0.23 -13.00
CA THR A 224 -23.61 -0.35 -13.55
C THR A 224 -24.42 0.66 -14.35
N ALA A 225 -24.50 1.92 -13.89
CA ALA A 225 -25.21 2.99 -14.59
C ALA A 225 -24.68 3.27 -16.00
N VAL A 226 -23.39 3.00 -16.25
CA VAL A 226 -22.74 3.13 -17.56
C VAL A 226 -22.50 1.78 -18.25
N GLN A 227 -23.21 0.73 -17.84
CA GLN A 227 -23.14 -0.62 -18.44
C GLN A 227 -21.72 -1.22 -18.46
N CYS A 228 -20.92 -0.93 -17.43
CA CYS A 228 -19.58 -1.48 -17.26
C CYS A 228 -19.53 -2.44 -16.07
N HIS A 229 -18.48 -3.27 -16.01
CA HIS A 229 -18.22 -4.17 -14.88
C HIS A 229 -17.17 -3.59 -13.93
N LEU A 230 -17.42 -3.64 -12.62
CA LEU A 230 -16.45 -3.23 -11.60
C LEU A 230 -15.54 -4.39 -11.21
N TRP A 231 -14.24 -4.25 -11.48
CA TRP A 231 -13.22 -5.22 -11.08
C TRP A 231 -12.20 -4.58 -10.14
N VAL A 232 -11.76 -5.32 -9.12
CA VAL A 232 -10.77 -4.84 -8.14
C VAL A 232 -9.50 -5.66 -8.25
N LEU A 233 -8.37 -5.01 -8.53
CA LEU A 233 -7.09 -5.69 -8.62
C LEU A 233 -6.57 -6.03 -7.22
N ARG A 234 -6.30 -7.32 -6.99
CA ARG A 234 -5.57 -7.79 -5.81
C ARG A 234 -4.13 -8.15 -6.17
N GLY A 235 -3.26 -7.96 -5.20
CA GLY A 235 -1.90 -8.43 -5.28
C GLY A 235 -1.21 -8.42 -3.92
N GLN A 236 0.04 -8.83 -3.91
CA GLN A 236 0.86 -8.86 -2.72
C GLN A 236 2.12 -8.04 -2.94
N LEU A 237 2.66 -7.50 -1.86
CA LEU A 237 3.97 -6.88 -1.89
C LEU A 237 5.01 -7.97 -1.73
N GLU A 238 5.94 -8.07 -2.68
CA GLU A 238 7.06 -8.99 -2.61
C GLU A 238 8.31 -8.24 -2.15
N SER A 239 8.84 -8.63 -0.99
CA SER A 239 10.14 -8.19 -0.48
C SER A 239 10.76 -9.33 0.32
N PRO A 240 11.50 -10.25 -0.34
CA PRO A 240 11.99 -11.48 0.30
C PRO A 240 12.85 -11.24 1.54
N SER A 241 13.56 -10.11 1.59
CA SER A 241 14.45 -9.76 2.69
C SER A 241 13.78 -8.96 3.82
N LEU A 242 12.52 -8.53 3.67
CA LEU A 242 11.87 -7.65 4.65
C LEU A 242 11.71 -8.33 6.01
N PHE A 243 10.99 -9.44 6.09
CA PHE A 243 10.74 -10.12 7.36
C PHE A 243 12.04 -10.62 8.03
N PRO A 244 12.98 -11.28 7.32
CA PRO A 244 14.27 -11.66 7.92
C PRO A 244 15.05 -10.45 8.48
N THR A 245 14.99 -9.30 7.80
CA THR A 245 15.65 -8.08 8.29
C THR A 245 14.98 -7.54 9.55
N LEU A 246 13.63 -7.55 9.59
CA LEU A 246 12.88 -7.10 10.76
C LEU A 246 13.13 -8.00 11.97
N GLU A 247 13.15 -9.32 11.77
CA GLU A 247 13.48 -10.30 12.81
C GLU A 247 14.88 -10.06 13.38
N ALA A 248 15.88 -9.89 12.51
CA ALA A 248 17.26 -9.60 12.93
C ALA A 248 17.36 -8.29 13.73
N LEU A 249 16.61 -7.24 13.33
CA LEU A 249 16.58 -5.96 14.03
C LEU A 249 15.91 -6.07 15.40
N LEU A 250 14.80 -6.79 15.51
CA LEU A 250 14.11 -7.02 16.77
C LEU A 250 14.99 -7.82 17.74
N HIS A 251 15.62 -8.89 17.25
CA HIS A 251 16.54 -9.70 18.04
C HIS A 251 17.74 -8.87 18.53
N ALA A 252 18.35 -8.03 17.69
CA ALA A 252 19.43 -7.12 18.08
C ALA A 252 19.01 -6.10 19.16
N ARG A 253 17.72 -5.83 19.31
CA ARG A 253 17.14 -4.96 20.35
C ARG A 253 16.67 -5.73 21.59
N GLY A 254 16.92 -7.04 21.65
CA GLY A 254 16.48 -7.90 22.76
C GLY A 254 14.96 -8.16 22.77
N ILE A 255 14.27 -7.91 21.66
CA ILE A 255 12.84 -8.16 21.52
C ILE A 255 12.68 -9.55 20.90
N SER A 256 12.27 -10.51 21.74
CA SER A 256 12.07 -11.90 21.32
C SER A 256 10.95 -11.99 20.28
N SER A 257 11.25 -12.64 19.16
CA SER A 257 10.21 -13.00 18.19
C SER A 257 9.50 -14.26 18.68
N TYR A 258 8.20 -14.40 18.40
CA TYR A 258 7.44 -15.61 18.75
C TYR A 258 8.02 -16.89 18.09
N LEU A 259 8.89 -16.73 17.08
CA LEU A 259 9.59 -17.83 16.41
C LEU A 259 10.68 -18.47 17.27
N ASP A 260 11.30 -17.72 18.19
CA ASP A 260 12.34 -18.24 19.10
C ASP A 260 11.77 -19.11 20.22
N ASP A 261 10.50 -18.89 20.59
CA ASP A 261 9.85 -19.60 21.70
C ASP A 261 9.34 -20.99 21.28
N ALA A 262 9.05 -21.19 19.98
CA ALA A 262 8.67 -22.49 19.43
C ALA A 262 9.84 -23.50 19.40
N THR A 263 11.07 -23.02 19.29
CA THR A 263 12.30 -23.82 19.40
C THR A 263 12.70 -24.05 20.86
N ARG A 264 12.46 -23.10 21.77
CA ARG A 264 12.71 -23.30 23.21
C ARG A 264 11.74 -24.27 23.89
N ARG A 265 10.49 -24.37 23.42
CA ARG A 265 9.51 -25.34 23.96
C ARG A 265 9.74 -26.80 23.53
N LYS A 266 10.82 -27.09 22.78
CA LYS A 266 11.22 -28.45 22.37
C LYS A 266 12.44 -29.02 23.12
N HIS A 267 12.90 -28.35 24.19
CA HIS A 267 13.98 -28.83 25.06
C HIS A 267 13.54 -28.87 26.52
#